data_AF-A0A432GEN0-F1
#
_entry.id   AF-A0A432GEN0-F1
#
_cell.length_a   1.000
_cell.length_b   1.000
_cell.length_c   1.000
_cell.angle_alpha   90.00
_cell.angle_beta   90.00
_cell.angle_gamma   90.00
#
_symmetry.space_group_name_H-M   'P 1'
#
loop_
_entity.id
_entity.type
_entity.pdbx_description
1 polymer ?
#
loop_
_entity_poly.entity_id
_entity_poly.type
_entity_poly.pdbx_seq_one_letter_code
_entity_poly.pdbx_strand_id
1 'polypeptide(L)'
;MEEFIKALPKAELHLHIEGSLEPELMFELAERNNVPLPFASVEEVHAAYVFSDLQSFLDIYYAGAGVLLQVSDFFDLTWAYIQRIQKQNVRHIEIFFDPQTHTDRGIPFQNVITGIHKALVEAKQKFGITSRLILCFLRHLSEE
;
A
#
# COMPACT_ATOMS: atom_id res chain seq x y z
N MET A 1 27.28 5.94 -9.60
CA MET A 1 26.68 4.60 -9.38
C MET A 1 25.20 4.70 -9.06
N GLU A 2 24.79 5.54 -8.10
CA GLU A 2 23.38 5.76 -7.75
C GLU A 2 22.50 6.21 -8.94
N GLU A 3 22.92 7.24 -9.69
CA GLU A 3 22.19 7.72 -10.87
C GLU A 3 22.06 6.65 -11.96
N PHE A 4 23.09 5.83 -12.15
CA PHE A 4 23.03 4.70 -13.07
C PHE A 4 21.97 3.68 -12.63
N ILE A 5 21.95 3.32 -11.34
CA ILE A 5 20.94 2.39 -10.78
C ILE A 5 19.53 2.97 -10.93
N LYS A 6 19.32 4.24 -10.60
CA LYS A 6 18.04 4.93 -10.76
C LYS A 6 17.57 4.92 -12.22
N ALA A 7 18.49 5.13 -13.17
CA ALA A 7 18.19 5.15 -14.59
C ALA A 7 17.94 3.77 -15.23
N LEU A 8 18.23 2.64 -14.57
CA LEU A 8 17.91 1.32 -15.13
C LEU A 8 16.39 1.12 -15.24
N PRO A 9 15.87 0.59 -16.36
CA PRO A 9 14.46 0.18 -16.43
C PRO A 9 14.24 -1.04 -15.52
N LYS A 10 13.23 -0.97 -14.65
CA LYS A 10 12.96 -2.01 -13.64
C LYS A 10 11.55 -2.56 -13.78
N ALA A 11 11.38 -3.81 -13.35
CA ALA A 11 10.09 -4.37 -13.01
C ALA A 11 10.09 -4.70 -11.51
N GLU A 12 9.03 -4.32 -10.81
CA GLU A 12 8.83 -4.69 -9.41
C GLU A 12 7.75 -5.76 -9.34
N LEU A 13 8.15 -6.99 -8.98
CA LEU A 13 7.30 -8.19 -9.10
C LEU A 13 6.85 -8.74 -7.74
N HIS A 14 7.21 -8.03 -6.67
CA HIS A 14 6.91 -8.41 -5.31
C HIS A 14 6.75 -7.15 -4.47
N LEU A 15 5.51 -6.69 -4.31
CA LEU A 15 5.17 -5.54 -3.47
C LEU A 15 3.76 -5.72 -2.92
N HIS A 16 3.62 -5.65 -1.60
CA HIS A 16 2.32 -5.52 -0.93
C HIS A 16 1.92 -4.05 -0.89
N ILE A 17 0.75 -3.71 -1.44
CA ILE A 17 0.36 -2.30 -1.57
C ILE A 17 0.13 -1.65 -0.21
N GLU A 18 -0.42 -2.38 0.75
CA GLU A 18 -0.61 -1.96 2.12
C GLU A 18 0.75 -1.66 2.80
N GLY A 19 1.81 -2.35 2.37
CA GLY A 19 3.19 -2.13 2.83
C GLY A 19 3.84 -0.87 2.25
N SER A 20 3.19 -0.20 1.30
CA SER A 20 3.62 1.11 0.77
C SER A 20 2.99 2.30 1.49
N LEU A 21 2.17 2.06 2.52
CA LEU A 21 1.54 3.10 3.31
C LEU A 21 2.59 3.83 4.17
N GLU A 22 3.02 5.00 3.71
CA GLU A 22 3.92 5.86 4.46
C GLU A 22 3.19 6.51 5.67
N PRO A 23 3.89 6.75 6.78
CA PRO A 23 3.29 7.33 8.00
C PRO A 23 2.53 8.64 7.77
N GLU A 24 3.02 9.52 6.90
CA GLU A 24 2.33 10.78 6.59
C GLU A 24 0.95 10.54 5.98
N LEU A 25 0.87 9.65 4.98
CA LEU A 25 -0.41 9.28 4.39
C LEU A 25 -1.31 8.56 5.40
N MET A 26 -0.74 7.74 6.28
CA MET A 26 -1.51 7.09 7.35
C MET A 26 -2.21 8.12 8.25
N PHE A 27 -1.53 9.18 8.65
CA PHE A 27 -2.11 10.26 9.46
C PHE A 27 -3.17 11.06 8.68
N GLU A 28 -2.91 11.41 7.41
CA GLU A 28 -3.89 12.10 6.56
C GLU A 28 -5.19 11.29 6.40
N LEU A 29 -5.06 9.98 6.17
CA LEU A 29 -6.20 9.07 6.05
C LEU A 29 -6.92 8.87 7.38
N ALA A 30 -6.19 8.78 8.48
CA ALA A 30 -6.76 8.67 9.83
C ALA A 30 -7.60 9.90 10.18
N GLU A 31 -7.09 11.11 9.92
CA GLU A 31 -7.82 12.36 10.12
C GLU A 31 -9.07 12.40 9.22
N ARG A 32 -8.92 12.12 7.92
CA ARG A 32 -10.03 12.10 6.96
C ARG A 32 -11.16 11.15 7.38
N ASN A 33 -10.80 10.00 7.93
CA ASN A 33 -11.74 8.95 8.31
C ASN A 33 -12.17 8.98 9.78
N ASN A 34 -11.67 9.93 10.58
CA ASN A 34 -11.89 9.98 12.03
C ASN A 34 -11.51 8.67 12.75
N VAL A 35 -10.39 8.05 12.33
CA VAL A 35 -9.84 6.84 12.94
C VAL A 35 -8.77 7.24 13.96
N PRO A 36 -8.90 6.85 15.24
CA PRO A 36 -7.83 7.09 16.21
C PRO A 36 -6.62 6.22 15.86
N LEU A 37 -5.42 6.83 15.85
CA LEU A 37 -4.17 6.12 15.72
C LEU A 37 -3.59 5.79 17.11
N PRO A 38 -2.91 4.64 17.27
CA PRO A 38 -2.18 4.31 18.49
C PRO A 38 -0.86 5.09 18.62
N PHE A 39 -0.55 5.96 17.66
CA PHE A 39 0.64 6.81 17.61
C PHE A 39 0.24 8.28 17.68
N ALA A 40 0.99 9.08 18.41
CA ALA A 40 0.75 10.51 18.60
C ALA A 40 1.31 11.36 17.44
N SER A 41 2.31 10.87 16.70
CA SER A 41 2.88 11.58 15.55
C SER A 41 3.53 10.66 14.52
N VAL A 42 3.84 11.23 13.34
CA VAL A 42 4.59 10.59 12.25
C VAL A 42 5.96 10.10 12.74
N GLU A 43 6.64 10.90 13.57
CA GLU A 43 7.94 10.56 14.14
C GLU A 43 7.87 9.32 15.06
N GLU A 44 6.77 9.16 15.79
CA GLU A 44 6.57 7.98 16.65
C GLU A 44 6.40 6.70 15.81
N VAL A 45 5.70 6.79 14.67
CA VAL A 45 5.57 5.67 13.74
C VAL A 45 6.92 5.30 13.14
N HIS A 46 7.72 6.29 12.71
CA HIS A 46 9.07 6.03 12.22
C HIS A 46 9.97 5.40 13.30
N ALA A 47 9.86 5.84 14.55
CA ALA A 47 10.59 5.24 15.66
C ALA A 47 10.14 3.78 15.93
N ALA A 48 8.88 3.47 15.63
CA ALA A 48 8.33 2.12 15.74
C ALA A 48 8.75 1.19 14.59
N TYR A 49 9.34 1.69 13.49
CA TYR A 49 9.85 0.88 12.36
C TYR A 49 11.18 0.19 12.69
N VAL A 50 11.24 -0.45 13.85
CA VAL A 50 12.35 -1.29 14.32
C VAL A 50 11.77 -2.66 14.65
N PHE A 51 11.95 -3.61 13.74
CA PHE A 51 11.31 -4.92 13.81
C PHE A 51 12.29 -6.00 14.29
N SER A 52 11.87 -6.84 15.23
CA SER A 52 12.63 -7.99 15.71
C SER A 52 12.33 -9.27 14.92
N ASP A 53 11.13 -9.34 14.34
CA ASP A 53 10.62 -10.46 13.55
C ASP A 53 9.47 -10.01 12.64
N LEU A 54 8.92 -10.94 11.87
CA LEU A 54 7.78 -10.68 10.99
C LEU A 54 6.53 -10.24 11.76
N GLN A 55 6.29 -10.75 12.97
CA GLN A 55 5.09 -10.41 13.73
C GLN A 55 5.11 -8.95 14.17
N SER A 56 6.25 -8.48 14.69
CA SER A 56 6.44 -7.07 15.08
C SER A 56 6.24 -6.09 13.92
N PHE A 57 6.55 -6.50 12.68
CA PHE A 57 6.21 -5.73 11.48
C PHE A 57 4.72 -5.76 11.17
N LEU A 58 4.11 -6.95 11.21
CA LEU A 58 2.70 -7.14 10.88
C LEU A 58 1.76 -6.38 11.81
N ASP A 59 2.11 -6.24 13.09
CA ASP A 59 1.29 -5.50 14.05
C ASP A 59 1.13 -4.02 13.65
N ILE A 60 2.22 -3.39 13.17
CA ILE A 60 2.20 -2.01 12.69
C ILE A 60 1.54 -1.92 11.30
N TYR A 61 1.80 -2.90 10.43
CA TYR A 61 1.16 -3.01 9.12
C TYR A 61 -0.37 -3.07 9.22
N TYR A 62 -0.92 -3.90 10.11
CA TYR A 62 -2.37 -4.02 10.29
C TYR A 62 -2.98 -2.78 10.96
N ALA A 63 -2.26 -2.13 11.89
CA ALA A 63 -2.67 -0.84 12.42
C ALA A 63 -2.75 0.22 11.30
N GLY A 64 -1.78 0.21 10.38
CA GLY A 64 -1.77 1.06 9.18
C GLY A 64 -2.94 0.75 8.26
N ALA A 65 -3.22 -0.51 7.95
CA ALA A 65 -4.38 -0.90 7.15
C ALA A 65 -5.72 -0.43 7.77
N GLY A 66 -5.75 -0.21 9.10
CA GLY A 66 -6.86 0.36 9.85
C GLY A 66 -7.46 1.64 9.25
N VAL A 67 -6.65 2.48 8.61
CA VAL A 67 -7.09 3.78 8.06
C VAL A 67 -7.68 3.70 6.65
N LEU A 68 -7.57 2.54 5.97
CA LEU A 68 -8.06 2.32 4.61
C LEU A 68 -9.52 1.83 4.66
N LEU A 69 -10.48 2.72 4.38
CA LEU A 69 -11.92 2.46 4.52
C LEU A 69 -12.72 2.72 3.22
N GLN A 70 -12.36 3.77 2.50
CA GLN A 70 -13.08 4.28 1.33
C GLN A 70 -12.30 4.02 0.04
N VAL A 71 -13.00 4.05 -1.10
CA VAL A 71 -12.38 3.90 -2.43
C VAL A 71 -11.22 4.88 -2.65
N SER A 72 -11.35 6.11 -2.16
CA SER A 72 -10.32 7.14 -2.24
C SER A 72 -9.06 6.77 -1.46
N ASP A 73 -9.18 6.08 -0.33
CA ASP A 73 -8.02 5.71 0.50
C ASP A 73 -7.13 4.72 -0.25
N PHE A 74 -7.74 3.72 -0.88
CA PHE A 74 -7.03 2.74 -1.72
C PHE A 74 -6.45 3.38 -2.99
N PHE A 75 -7.13 4.37 -3.55
CA PHE A 75 -6.58 5.16 -4.66
C PHE A 75 -5.35 5.93 -4.22
N ASP A 76 -5.45 6.70 -3.12
CA ASP A 76 -4.37 7.56 -2.63
C ASP A 76 -3.13 6.75 -2.22
N LEU A 77 -3.33 5.61 -1.55
CA LEU A 77 -2.28 4.64 -1.24
C LEU A 77 -1.54 4.19 -2.50
N THR A 78 -2.30 3.70 -3.48
CA THR A 78 -1.72 3.20 -4.73
C THR A 78 -1.05 4.34 -5.51
N TRP A 79 -1.64 5.53 -5.50
CA TRP A 79 -1.13 6.69 -6.22
C TRP A 79 0.18 7.20 -5.61
N ALA A 80 0.29 7.26 -4.29
CA ALA A 80 1.51 7.62 -3.58
C ALA A 80 2.67 6.67 -3.95
N TYR A 81 2.41 5.36 -3.97
CA TYR A 81 3.37 4.37 -4.45
C TYR A 81 3.79 4.61 -5.91
N ILE A 82 2.82 4.84 -6.82
CA ILE A 82 3.11 5.15 -8.23
C ILE A 82 4.01 6.39 -8.38
N GLN A 83 3.75 7.46 -7.62
CA GLN A 83 4.55 8.68 -7.63
C GLN A 83 5.99 8.44 -7.18
N ARG A 84 6.21 7.48 -6.26
CA ARG A 84 7.54 7.09 -5.80
C ARG A 84 8.30 6.30 -6.85
N ILE A 85 7.69 5.25 -7.42
CA ILE A 85 8.39 4.36 -8.36
C ILE A 85 8.65 5.00 -9.73
N GLN A 86 7.84 5.99 -10.12
CA GLN A 86 8.05 6.74 -11.36
C GLN A 86 9.42 7.43 -11.35
N LYS A 87 9.87 7.92 -10.18
CA LYS A 87 11.20 8.53 -9.98
C LYS A 87 12.35 7.51 -10.01
N GLN A 88 12.03 6.21 -9.99
CA GLN A 88 12.99 5.11 -9.96
C GLN A 88 13.01 4.31 -11.27
N ASN A 89 12.41 4.82 -12.35
CA ASN A 89 12.37 4.20 -13.68
C ASN A 89 11.77 2.77 -13.68
N VAL A 90 10.81 2.50 -12.79
CA VAL A 90 10.00 1.27 -12.84
C VAL A 90 9.02 1.37 -14.01
N ARG A 91 8.96 0.31 -14.83
CA ARG A 91 8.16 0.24 -16.07
C ARG A 91 7.02 -0.77 -15.98
N HIS A 92 7.15 -1.74 -15.07
CA HIS A 92 6.16 -2.78 -14.82
C HIS A 92 6.06 -3.07 -13.33
N ILE A 93 4.84 -3.28 -12.84
CA ILE A 93 4.56 -3.64 -11.45
C ILE A 93 3.58 -4.82 -11.38
N GLU A 94 3.88 -5.80 -10.55
CA GLU A 94 2.94 -6.84 -10.16
C GLU A 94 2.69 -6.70 -8.66
N ILE A 95 1.52 -6.16 -8.30
CA ILE A 95 1.22 -5.70 -6.94
C ILE A 95 0.34 -6.72 -6.23
N PHE A 96 0.75 -7.11 -5.03
CA PHE A 96 -0.04 -7.86 -4.07
C PHE A 96 -1.00 -6.93 -3.31
N PHE A 97 -2.20 -7.44 -3.06
CA PHE A 97 -3.12 -6.88 -2.08
C PHE A 97 -3.79 -8.03 -1.31
N ASP A 98 -4.14 -7.77 -0.06
CA ASP A 98 -4.67 -8.77 0.87
C ASP A 98 -6.16 -8.46 1.16
N PRO A 99 -7.13 -8.98 0.37
CA PRO A 99 -8.52 -8.58 0.51
C PRO A 99 -9.09 -8.83 1.91
N GLN A 100 -8.71 -9.95 2.52
CA GLN A 100 -9.17 -10.38 3.85
C GLN A 100 -8.83 -9.34 4.93
N THR A 101 -7.67 -8.66 4.81
CA THR A 101 -7.27 -7.53 5.69
C THR A 101 -8.31 -6.41 5.73
N HIS A 102 -9.09 -6.25 4.65
CA HIS A 102 -10.11 -5.21 4.55
C HIS A 102 -11.54 -5.76 4.70
N THR A 103 -11.85 -6.90 4.10
CA THR A 103 -13.20 -7.48 4.16
C THR A 103 -13.58 -7.92 5.56
N ASP A 104 -12.63 -8.41 6.37
CA ASP A 104 -12.89 -8.81 7.76
C ASP A 104 -13.22 -7.61 8.64
N ARG A 105 -12.83 -6.40 8.22
CA ARG A 105 -13.18 -5.12 8.85
C ARG A 105 -14.47 -4.50 8.30
N GLY A 106 -15.22 -5.24 7.48
CA GLY A 106 -16.47 -4.79 6.87
C GLY A 106 -16.30 -3.89 5.64
N ILE A 107 -15.08 -3.74 5.11
CA ILE A 107 -14.85 -2.96 3.89
C ILE A 107 -15.26 -3.79 2.67
N PRO A 108 -16.16 -3.30 1.80
CA PRO A 108 -16.54 -4.04 0.61
C PRO A 108 -15.32 -4.32 -0.27
N PHE A 109 -15.17 -5.56 -0.73
CA PHE A 109 -14.13 -5.97 -1.67
C PHE A 109 -14.05 -5.06 -2.90
N GLN A 110 -15.21 -4.61 -3.39
CA GLN A 110 -15.30 -3.66 -4.49
C GLN A 110 -14.59 -2.34 -4.20
N ASN A 111 -14.62 -1.83 -2.96
CA ASN A 111 -13.99 -0.56 -2.62
C ASN A 111 -12.46 -0.65 -2.78
N VAL A 112 -11.88 -1.74 -2.28
CA VAL A 112 -10.45 -2.06 -2.37
C VAL A 112 -10.00 -2.09 -3.82
N ILE A 113 -10.61 -2.96 -4.63
CA ILE A 113 -10.24 -3.12 -6.04
C ILE A 113 -10.48 -1.85 -6.84
N THR A 114 -11.59 -1.14 -6.59
CA THR A 114 -11.92 0.06 -7.37
C THR A 114 -10.86 1.14 -7.17
N GLY A 115 -10.40 1.37 -5.94
CA GLY A 115 -9.39 2.38 -5.66
C GLY A 115 -8.04 2.03 -6.31
N ILE A 116 -7.57 0.81 -6.07
CA ILE A 116 -6.30 0.32 -6.65
C ILE A 116 -6.35 0.36 -8.18
N HIS A 117 -7.39 -0.22 -8.79
CA HIS A 117 -7.51 -0.30 -10.24
C HIS A 117 -7.55 1.09 -10.90
N LYS A 118 -8.26 2.06 -10.30
CA LYS A 118 -8.29 3.44 -10.82
C LYS A 118 -6.89 4.05 -10.88
N ALA A 119 -6.11 3.94 -9.80
CA ALA A 119 -4.74 4.46 -9.76
C ALA A 119 -3.83 3.76 -10.79
N LEU A 120 -3.97 2.44 -10.97
CA LEU A 120 -3.21 1.68 -11.96
C LEU A 120 -3.53 2.05 -13.41
N VAL A 121 -4.81 2.25 -13.73
CA VAL A 121 -5.23 2.74 -15.06
C VAL A 121 -4.65 4.12 -15.33
N GLU A 122 -4.71 5.00 -14.34
CA GLU A 122 -4.17 6.35 -14.45
C GLU A 122 -2.64 6.35 -14.60
N ALA A 123 -1.93 5.49 -13.87
CA ALA A 123 -0.49 5.32 -13.98
C ALA A 123 -0.06 4.87 -15.39
N LYS A 124 -0.82 3.95 -16.00
CA LYS A 124 -0.59 3.53 -17.39
C LYS A 124 -0.79 4.69 -18.37
N GLN A 125 -1.85 5.47 -18.20
CA GLN A 125 -2.15 6.60 -19.08
C GLN A 125 -1.13 7.74 -18.96
N LYS A 126 -0.74 8.10 -17.73
CA LYS A 126 0.16 9.24 -17.47
C LYS A 126 1.63 8.92 -17.63
N PHE A 127 2.06 7.72 -17.21
CA PHE A 127 3.46 7.37 -17.08
C PHE A 127 3.88 6.17 -17.95
N GLY A 128 2.94 5.49 -18.60
CA GLY A 128 3.22 4.27 -19.36
C GLY A 128 3.61 3.08 -18.48
N ILE A 129 3.39 3.15 -17.17
CA ILE A 129 3.68 2.06 -16.24
C ILE A 129 2.60 0.98 -16.42
N THR A 130 3.04 -0.23 -16.77
CA THR A 130 2.13 -1.38 -16.93
C THR A 130 1.98 -2.11 -15.61
N SER A 131 0.84 -2.74 -15.39
CA SER A 131 0.57 -3.39 -14.10
C SER A 131 -0.22 -4.69 -14.21
N ARG A 132 -0.02 -5.56 -13.22
CA ARG A 132 -0.89 -6.69 -12.87
C ARG A 132 -1.21 -6.63 -11.38
N LEU A 133 -2.43 -7.03 -11.03
CA LEU A 133 -2.86 -7.15 -9.66
C LEU A 133 -2.86 -8.63 -9.28
N ILE A 134 -2.26 -8.96 -8.14
CA ILE A 134 -2.17 -10.31 -7.61
C ILE A 134 -2.92 -10.32 -6.27
N LEU A 135 -4.00 -11.11 -6.22
CA LEU A 135 -4.77 -11.31 -5.00
C LEU A 135 -4.04 -12.30 -4.10
N CYS A 136 -3.77 -11.88 -2.86
CA CYS A 136 -3.14 -12.72 -1.85
C CYS A 136 -4.16 -13.22 -0.82
N PHE A 137 -3.97 -14.47 -0.38
CA PHE A 137 -4.73 -15.04 0.73
C PHE A 137 -3.90 -14.99 2.01
N LEU A 138 -4.54 -14.61 3.12
CA LEU A 138 -3.88 -14.57 4.41
C LEU A 138 -3.72 -15.98 4.97
N ARG A 139 -2.51 -16.52 4.89
CA ARG A 139 -2.18 -17.91 5.24
C ARG A 139 -2.48 -18.35 6.68
N HIS A 140 -2.76 -17.42 7.60
CA HIS A 140 -3.07 -17.71 9.00
C HIS A 140 -4.58 -17.89 9.24
N LEU A 141 -5.40 -17.58 8.23
CA LEU A 141 -6.85 -17.84 8.23
C LEU A 141 -7.14 -19.24 7.67
N SER A 142 -8.41 -19.66 7.76
CA SER A 142 -8.89 -20.90 7.17
C SER A 142 -8.84 -20.87 5.64
N GLU A 143 -8.86 -22.07 5.04
CA GLU A 143 -9.08 -22.24 3.60
C GLU A 143 -10.55 -21.98 3.20
N GLU A 144 -11.48 -22.32 4.10
CA GLU A 144 -12.90 -21.95 4.01
C GLU A 144 -13.11 -20.44 4.08
#